data_AF-A0A1V5INL7-F1
#
_entry.id   AF-A0A1V5INL7-F1
#
_cell.length_a   1.000
_cell.length_b   1.000
_cell.length_c   1.000
_cell.angle_alpha   90.00
_cell.angle_beta   90.00
_cell.angle_gamma   90.00
#
_symmetry.space_group_name_H-M   'P 1'
#
loop_
_entity.id
_entity.type
_entity.pdbx_description
1 polymer ?
#
loop_
_entity_poly.entity_id
_entity_poly.type
_entity_poly.pdbx_seq_one_letter_code
_entity_poly.pdbx_strand_id
1 'polypeptide(L)'
;MPAEGIAARVLARTEGGRGLAVEYVVHLEQHFGVSHKAMVRRLRDLGYLRANEFEQMWSLPIRQTARTLGHDTSLYSPTREDRIISSYAEKAKTALDLDLISFGKYEQLMLEAGFADLLFEPDLTEEDARADP
;
A
#
# COMPACT_ATOMS: atom_id res chain seq x y z
N MET A 1 -5.46 3.70 2.54
CA MET A 1 -4.77 3.90 3.83
C MET A 1 -5.78 4.30 4.92
N PRO A 2 -5.78 3.61 6.08
CA PRO A 2 -6.70 3.90 7.18
C PRO A 2 -6.47 5.31 7.76
N ALA A 3 -7.56 6.01 8.10
CA ALA A 3 -7.48 7.35 8.71
C ALA A 3 -6.80 7.28 10.09
N GLU A 4 -7.12 6.27 10.89
CA GLU A 4 -6.59 6.07 12.25
C GLU A 4 -5.07 5.90 12.25
N GLY A 5 -4.52 5.12 11.30
CA GLY A 5 -3.07 4.92 11.18
C GLY A 5 -2.30 6.20 10.85
N ILE A 6 -2.91 7.08 10.05
CA ILE A 6 -2.33 8.40 9.75
C ILE A 6 -2.46 9.31 10.98
N ALA A 7 -3.64 9.35 11.60
CA ALA A 7 -3.91 10.19 12.76
C ALA A 7 -2.99 9.89 13.94
N ALA A 8 -2.80 8.60 14.27
CA ALA A 8 -1.91 8.16 15.34
C ALA A 8 -0.47 8.67 15.14
N ARG A 9 0.02 8.61 13.91
CA ARG A 9 1.38 9.06 13.58
C ARG A 9 1.49 10.58 13.59
N VAL A 10 0.55 11.28 12.96
CA VAL A 10 0.54 12.74 12.89
C VAL A 10 0.48 13.31 14.31
N LEU A 11 -0.39 12.77 15.18
CA LEU A 11 -0.52 13.20 16.57
C LEU A 11 0.79 12.99 17.36
N ALA A 12 1.44 11.85 17.19
CA ALA A 12 2.71 11.52 17.85
C ALA A 12 3.88 12.46 17.47
N ARG A 13 3.77 13.20 16.36
CA ARG A 13 4.85 14.05 15.84
C ARG A 13 4.55 15.55 15.89
N THR A 14 3.28 15.95 15.86
CA THR A 14 2.90 17.37 15.76
C THR A 14 2.59 18.02 17.10
N GLU A 15 2.45 17.27 18.21
CA GLU A 15 1.96 17.79 19.50
C GLU A 15 0.69 18.66 19.36
N GLY A 16 -0.12 18.44 18.30
CA GLY A 16 -1.30 19.25 17.99
C GLY A 16 -1.05 20.52 17.14
N GLY A 17 0.18 20.79 16.73
CA GLY A 17 0.55 21.88 15.81
C GLY A 17 0.04 21.67 14.39
N ARG A 18 -0.56 22.71 13.79
CA ARG A 18 -1.06 22.69 12.40
C ARG A 18 0.07 23.04 11.43
N GLY A 19 0.65 22.01 10.83
CA GLY A 19 1.61 22.10 9.72
C GLY A 19 2.50 20.85 9.69
N LEU A 20 2.61 20.20 8.54
CA LEU A 20 3.46 19.03 8.37
C LEU A 20 4.72 19.42 7.61
N ALA A 21 5.88 19.11 8.18
CA ALA A 21 7.15 19.25 7.48
C ALA A 21 7.24 18.25 6.31
N VAL A 22 7.92 18.62 5.23
CA VAL A 22 8.04 17.79 4.02
C VAL A 22 8.72 16.46 4.32
N GLU A 23 9.71 16.47 5.20
CA GLU A 23 10.43 15.29 5.68
C GLU A 23 9.49 14.27 6.31
N TYR A 24 8.48 14.77 7.02
CA TYR A 24 7.51 13.91 7.68
C TYR A 24 6.49 13.33 6.70
N VAL A 25 6.09 14.11 5.69
CA VAL A 25 5.21 13.64 4.61
C VAL A 25 5.90 12.53 3.81
N VAL A 26 7.18 12.71 3.47
CA VAL A 26 8.01 11.67 2.83
C VAL A 26 8.13 10.43 3.72
N HIS A 27 8.31 10.59 5.03
CA HIS A 27 8.34 9.45 5.95
C HIS A 27 7.03 8.66 5.96
N LEU A 28 5.88 9.33 5.93
CA LEU A 28 4.57 8.69 5.85
C LEU A 28 4.41 7.92 4.54
N GLU A 29 4.81 8.52 3.41
CA GLU A 29 4.76 7.87 2.09
C GLU A 29 5.54 6.57 2.07
N GLN A 30 6.78 6.60 2.56
CA GLN A 30 7.67 5.44 2.64
C GLN A 30 7.12 4.37 3.58
N HIS A 31 6.52 4.79 4.70
CA HIS A 31 5.94 3.84 5.64
C HIS A 31 4.71 3.12 5.09
N PHE A 32 3.81 3.86 4.45
CA PHE A 32 2.57 3.29 3.91
C PHE A 32 2.72 2.71 2.49
N GLY A 33 3.88 2.92 1.86
CA GLY A 33 4.15 2.44 0.51
C GLY A 33 3.23 3.06 -0.54
N VAL A 34 2.96 4.36 -0.43
CA VAL A 34 2.05 5.06 -1.36
C VAL A 34 2.75 6.20 -2.09
N SER A 35 2.17 6.59 -3.24
CA SER A 35 2.65 7.75 -3.98
C SER A 35 2.46 9.05 -3.19
N HIS A 36 3.32 10.02 -3.49
CA HIS A 36 3.27 11.37 -2.93
C HIS A 36 1.89 12.03 -3.05
N LYS A 37 1.32 12.01 -4.25
CA LYS A 37 0.00 12.62 -4.51
C LYS A 37 -1.10 11.95 -3.71
N ALA A 38 -1.04 10.63 -3.52
CA ALA A 38 -2.01 9.91 -2.70
C ALA A 38 -1.92 10.33 -1.23
N MET A 39 -0.70 10.44 -0.68
CA MET A 39 -0.49 10.89 0.70
C MET A 39 -0.94 12.34 0.91
N VAL A 40 -0.50 13.26 0.07
CA VAL A 40 -0.84 14.70 0.17
C VAL A 40 -2.36 14.92 0.07
N ARG A 41 -3.03 14.23 -0.86
CA ARG A 41 -4.51 14.27 -0.96
C ARG A 41 -5.17 13.75 0.30
N ARG A 42 -4.68 12.61 0.83
CA ARG A 42 -5.23 12.02 2.05
C ARG A 42 -5.06 12.92 3.27
N LEU A 43 -3.91 13.58 3.41
CA LEU A 43 -3.65 14.54 4.48
C LEU A 43 -4.55 15.78 4.38
N ARG A 44 -4.85 16.24 3.15
CA ARG A 44 -5.81 17.32 2.91
C ARG A 44 -7.23 16.92 3.31
N ASP A 45 -7.69 15.74 2.91
CA ASP A 45 -9.01 15.22 3.23
C ASP A 45 -9.21 15.05 4.75
N LEU A 46 -8.15 14.72 5.48
CA LEU A 46 -8.14 14.59 6.94
C LEU A 46 -7.93 15.93 7.67
N GLY A 47 -7.77 17.05 6.93
CA GLY A 47 -7.63 18.39 7.51
C GLY A 47 -6.24 18.72 8.07
N TYR A 48 -5.23 17.91 7.78
CA TYR A 48 -3.85 18.15 8.23
C TYR A 48 -3.08 19.15 7.37
N LEU A 49 -3.59 19.47 6.18
CA LEU A 49 -3.02 20.47 5.28
C LEU A 49 -4.04 21.56 4.97
N ARG A 50 -3.61 22.83 5.08
CA ARG A 50 -4.30 23.99 4.53
C ARG A 50 -4.18 24.01 3.00
N ALA A 51 -4.98 24.83 2.34
CA ALA A 51 -4.99 24.91 0.89
C ALA A 51 -3.61 25.31 0.32
N ASN A 52 -2.95 26.29 0.93
CA ASN A 52 -1.61 26.72 0.52
C ASN A 52 -0.54 25.62 0.74
N GLU A 53 -0.60 24.91 1.87
CA GLU A 53 0.31 23.80 2.16
C GLU A 53 0.10 22.64 1.20
N PHE A 54 -1.17 22.34 0.87
CA PHE A 54 -1.52 21.34 -0.14
C PHE A 54 -0.91 21.68 -1.50
N GLU A 55 -1.10 22.91 -2.00
CA GLU A 55 -0.55 23.32 -3.31
C GLU A 55 0.98 23.29 -3.34
N GLN A 56 1.62 23.74 -2.25
CA GLN A 56 3.08 23.68 -2.11
C GLN A 56 3.58 22.24 -2.16
N MET A 57 2.97 21.34 -1.38
CA MET A 57 3.36 19.93 -1.34
C MET A 57 3.07 19.26 -2.68
N TRP A 58 1.90 19.50 -3.26
CA TRP A 58 1.47 18.90 -4.52
C TRP A 58 2.43 19.17 -5.69
N SER A 59 3.10 20.32 -5.65
CA SER A 59 4.02 20.78 -6.69
C SER A 59 5.49 20.41 -6.44
N LEU A 60 5.79 19.72 -5.34
CA LEU A 60 7.18 19.38 -5.00
C LEU A 60 7.80 18.42 -6.02
N PRO A 61 9.09 18.61 -6.36
CA PRO A 61 9.88 17.63 -7.12
C PRO A 61 10.24 16.43 -6.21
N ILE A 62 9.24 15.61 -5.85
CA ILE A 62 9.34 14.63 -4.77
C ILE A 62 10.50 13.65 -4.90
N ARG A 63 10.85 13.23 -6.13
CA ARG A 63 12.00 12.35 -6.38
C ARG A 63 13.32 12.98 -5.93
N GLN A 64 13.50 14.27 -6.22
CA GLN A 64 14.69 15.01 -5.80
C GLN A 64 14.68 15.26 -4.30
N THR A 65 13.52 15.65 -3.75
CA THR A 65 13.33 15.86 -2.32
C THR A 65 13.65 14.60 -1.51
N ALA A 66 13.07 13.46 -1.87
CA ALA A 66 13.30 12.19 -1.19
C ALA A 66 14.76 11.75 -1.27
N ARG A 67 15.42 11.94 -2.42
CA ARG A 67 16.85 11.68 -2.60
C ARG A 67 17.70 12.54 -1.67
N THR A 68 17.42 13.85 -1.59
CA THR A 68 18.14 14.77 -0.69
C THR A 68 17.96 14.38 0.78
N LEU A 69 16.83 13.78 1.13
CA LEU A 69 16.54 13.26 2.47
C LEU A 69 17.09 11.83 2.72
N GLY A 70 17.77 11.22 1.74
CA GLY A 70 18.36 9.89 1.88
C GLY A 70 17.35 8.73 1.77
N HIS A 71 16.15 8.97 1.25
CA HIS A 71 15.14 7.94 1.02
C HIS A 71 15.30 7.28 -0.35
N ASP A 72 14.88 6.01 -0.44
CA ASP A 72 14.78 5.31 -1.71
C ASP A 72 13.72 5.97 -2.61
N THR A 73 14.01 5.99 -3.92
CA THR A 73 13.18 6.67 -4.92
C THR A 73 12.38 5.73 -5.81
N SER A 74 12.45 4.41 -5.56
CA SER A 74 11.67 3.42 -6.32
C SER A 74 10.17 3.65 -6.17
N LEU A 75 9.72 4.04 -4.98
CA LEU A 75 8.32 4.36 -4.67
C LEU A 75 7.70 5.45 -5.58
N TYR A 76 8.54 6.35 -6.10
CA TYR A 76 8.11 7.46 -6.96
C TYR A 76 8.39 7.21 -8.44
N SER A 77 8.89 6.03 -8.77
CA SER A 77 9.22 5.64 -10.14
C SER A 77 8.20 4.59 -10.59
N PRO A 78 7.74 4.63 -11.86
CA PRO A 78 6.90 3.57 -12.38
C PRO A 78 7.68 2.24 -12.34
N THR A 79 7.20 1.26 -11.57
CA THR A 79 7.65 -0.12 -11.71
C THR A 79 7.02 -0.73 -12.94
N ARG A 80 7.79 -1.49 -13.71
CA ARG A 80 7.27 -2.32 -14.82
C ARG A 80 6.60 -3.61 -14.33
N GLU A 81 6.67 -3.88 -13.03
CA GLU A 81 6.10 -5.05 -12.38
C GLU A 81 4.92 -4.66 -11.49
N ASP A 82 3.82 -5.37 -11.64
CA ASP A 82 2.66 -5.31 -10.75
C ASP A 82 3.01 -6.02 -9.43
N ARG A 83 3.68 -5.30 -8.53
CA ARG A 83 4.04 -5.83 -7.22
C ARG A 83 2.85 -5.69 -6.27
N ILE A 84 2.18 -6.81 -5.97
CA ILE A 84 1.15 -6.87 -4.93
C ILE A 84 1.84 -6.81 -3.56
N ILE A 85 1.75 -5.67 -2.88
CA ILE A 85 2.25 -5.47 -1.50
C ILE A 85 1.05 -5.45 -0.55
N SER A 86 0.33 -6.57 -0.45
CA SER A 86 -0.85 -6.67 0.40
C SER A 86 -0.82 -7.94 1.23
N SER A 87 -0.96 -7.79 2.56
CA SER A 87 -1.21 -8.92 3.48
C SER A 87 -2.64 -9.45 3.39
N TYR A 88 -3.45 -8.93 2.46
CA TYR A 88 -4.85 -9.30 2.33
C TYR A 88 -5.02 -10.78 1.97
N ALA A 89 -4.23 -11.29 1.01
CA ALA A 89 -4.26 -12.70 0.63
C ALA A 89 -3.88 -13.60 1.82
N GLU A 90 -2.82 -13.24 2.54
CA GLU A 90 -2.38 -13.93 3.75
C GLU A 90 -3.48 -13.95 4.83
N LYS A 91 -4.11 -12.81 5.11
CA LYS A 91 -5.19 -12.70 6.10
C LYS A 91 -6.44 -13.47 5.70
N ALA A 92 -6.80 -13.44 4.42
CA ALA A 92 -7.91 -14.23 3.90
C ALA A 92 -7.63 -15.73 4.07
N LYS A 93 -6.40 -16.16 3.78
CA LYS A 93 -5.95 -17.55 3.99
C LYS A 93 -5.96 -17.93 5.47
N THR A 94 -5.41 -17.10 6.35
CA THR A 94 -5.45 -17.33 7.81
C THR A 94 -6.89 -17.43 8.32
N ALA A 95 -7.80 -16.61 7.81
CA ALA A 95 -9.22 -16.68 8.20
C ALA A 95 -9.88 -17.99 7.75
N LEU A 96 -9.51 -18.52 6.58
CA LEU A 96 -9.94 -19.84 6.11
C LEU A 96 -9.34 -20.95 6.97
N ASP A 97 -8.02 -20.91 7.23
CA ASP A 97 -7.30 -21.92 8.03
C ASP A 97 -7.82 -22.01 9.47
N LEU A 98 -8.35 -20.89 10.01
CA LEU A 98 -8.98 -20.80 11.32
C LEU A 98 -10.49 -21.10 11.31
N ASP A 99 -11.06 -21.56 10.19
CA ASP A 99 -12.50 -21.80 10.00
C ASP A 99 -13.40 -20.59 10.31
N LEU A 100 -12.86 -19.37 10.21
CA LEU A 100 -13.62 -18.13 10.43
C LEU A 100 -14.48 -17.76 9.21
N ILE A 101 -14.11 -18.26 8.03
CA ILE A 101 -14.82 -18.08 6.76
C ILE A 101 -14.86 -19.41 6.00
N SER A 102 -15.86 -19.59 5.15
CA SER A 102 -15.93 -20.73 4.24
C SER A 102 -14.95 -20.56 3.06
N PHE A 103 -14.60 -21.67 2.40
CA PHE A 103 -13.79 -21.65 1.18
C PHE A 103 -14.37 -20.75 0.09
N GLY A 104 -15.69 -20.83 -0.18
CA GLY A 104 -16.34 -19.95 -1.15
C GLY A 104 -16.25 -18.46 -0.78
N LYS A 105 -16.21 -18.13 0.52
CA LYS A 105 -15.99 -16.75 0.97
C LYS A 105 -14.54 -16.32 0.77
N TYR A 106 -13.58 -17.22 1.01
CA TYR A 106 -12.17 -16.99 0.70
C TYR A 106 -11.97 -16.71 -0.80
N GLU A 107 -12.52 -17.54 -1.69
CA GLU A 107 -12.45 -17.33 -3.15
C GLU A 107 -13.02 -15.96 -3.55
N GLN A 108 -14.20 -15.60 -3.04
CA GLN A 108 -14.81 -14.31 -3.31
C GLN A 108 -13.86 -13.15 -2.90
N LEU A 109 -13.28 -13.20 -1.70
CA LEU A 109 -12.37 -12.15 -1.21
C LEU A 109 -11.12 -12.04 -2.09
N MET A 110 -10.56 -13.17 -2.53
CA MET A 110 -9.37 -13.20 -3.39
C MET A 110 -9.68 -12.62 -4.78
N LEU A 111 -10.83 -12.98 -5.38
CA LEU A 111 -11.27 -12.42 -6.67
C LEU A 111 -11.54 -10.92 -6.60
N GLU A 112 -12.25 -10.44 -5.56
CA GLU A 112 -12.51 -9.01 -5.35
C GLU A 112 -11.22 -8.20 -5.19
N ALA A 113 -10.19 -8.79 -4.61
CA ALA A 113 -8.89 -8.17 -4.43
C ALA A 113 -7.97 -8.26 -5.67
N GLY A 114 -8.43 -8.89 -6.76
CA GLY A 114 -7.65 -9.07 -7.98
C GLY A 114 -6.58 -10.17 -7.88
N PHE A 115 -6.74 -11.11 -6.95
CA PHE A 115 -5.82 -12.24 -6.73
C PHE A 115 -6.26 -13.52 -7.45
N ALA A 116 -6.87 -13.38 -8.63
CA ALA A 116 -7.31 -14.52 -9.42
C ALA A 116 -6.14 -15.47 -9.75
N ASP A 117 -4.97 -14.92 -10.09
CA ASP A 117 -3.78 -15.70 -10.44
C ASP A 117 -3.27 -16.60 -9.29
N LEU A 118 -3.54 -16.23 -8.03
CA LEU A 118 -3.19 -17.01 -6.83
C LEU A 118 -4.21 -18.12 -6.53
N LEU A 119 -5.44 -18.02 -7.05
CA LEU A 119 -6.46 -19.07 -6.93
C LEU A 119 -6.29 -20.15 -8.01
N PHE A 120 -5.86 -19.72 -9.20
CA PHE A 120 -5.77 -20.55 -10.40
C PHE A 120 -4.32 -20.72 -10.85
N GLU A 121 -3.37 -20.89 -9.92
CA GLU A 121 -2.02 -21.31 -10.33
C GLU A 121 -2.19 -22.51 -11.27
N PRO A 122 -1.67 -22.47 -12.51
CA PRO A 122 -1.70 -23.64 -13.36
C PRO A 122 -0.84 -24.67 -12.65
N ASP A 123 -1.46 -25.74 -12.16
CA ASP A 123 -0.75 -26.90 -11.62
C ASP A 123 0.32 -27.32 -12.64
N LEU A 124 1.58 -26.94 -12.40
CA LEU A 124 2.74 -27.48 -13.13
C LEU A 124 3.14 -28.85 -12.58
N THR A 125 2.17 -29.61 -12.10
CA THR A 125 2.36 -30.97 -11.61
C THR A 125 1.13 -31.78 -11.96
N GLU A 126 1.16 -32.45 -13.12
CA GLU A 126 0.74 -33.84 -13.33
C GLU A 126 0.75 -34.18 -14.83
N GLU A 127 1.93 -34.22 -15.46
CA GLU A 127 2.12 -34.96 -16.72
C GLU A 127 3.42 -35.80 -16.70
N ASP A 128 3.73 -36.37 -15.53
CA ASP A 128 4.80 -37.37 -15.36
C ASP A 128 4.25 -38.77 -14.97
N ALA A 129 2.96 -39.05 -15.18
CA ALA A 129 2.39 -40.34 -14.79
C ALA A 129 1.31 -40.89 -15.75
N ARG A 130 1.71 -41.29 -16.96
CA ARG A 130 1.16 -42.40 -17.79
C ARG A 130 1.68 -42.24 -19.22
N ALA A 131 2.25 -43.21 -19.92
CA ALA A 131 2.67 -44.56 -19.63
C ALA A 131 3.55 -44.98 -20.83
N ASP A 132 4.61 -45.74 -20.58
CA ASP A 132 5.25 -46.59 -21.58
C ASP A 132 4.20 -47.44 -22.31
N PRO A 133 4.39 -47.66 -23.61
CA PRO A 133 4.75 -49.02 -24.03
C PRO A 133 5.98 -49.13 -24.94
#